data_AF-A0A848KQC6-F1
#
_entry.id   AF-A0A848KQC6-F1
#
_cell.length_a   1.000
_cell.length_b   1.000
_cell.length_c   1.000
_cell.angle_alpha   90.00
_cell.angle_beta   90.00
_cell.angle_gamma   90.00
#
_symmetry.space_group_name_H-M   'P 1'
#
loop_
_entity.id
_entity.type
_entity.pdbx_description
1 polymer ?
#
loop_
_entity_poly.entity_id
_entity_poly.type
_entity_poly.pdbx_seq_one_letter_code
_entity_poly.pdbx_strand_id
1 'polypeptide(L)'
;MATPDRHDIEHGSSVPDAADSPWGAAAGWLRGCIDDIPLAGVLDVGPHHVRVGDSYDVHCAQIQRLERGRLLLRLSTMLMIIPLLDGYDAPDARLDCWYHDDLFEDCTHGYLISMSSSMVADLVMAWFRDRGGFVSPDELGYCTTVAKQLPGG
;
A
#
# COMPACT_ATOMS: atom_id res chain seq x y z
N MET A 1 -29.36 30.47 -30.28
CA MET A 1 -28.18 29.58 -30.36
C MET A 1 -27.21 30.12 -29.31
N ALA A 2 -27.18 29.49 -28.13
CA ALA A 2 -26.51 30.03 -26.95
C ALA A 2 -25.05 29.58 -26.92
N THR A 3 -24.14 30.52 -26.77
CA THR A 3 -22.70 30.31 -26.57
C THR A 3 -22.48 29.79 -25.15
N PRO A 4 -21.77 28.67 -24.92
CA PRO A 4 -21.49 28.22 -23.57
C PRO A 4 -20.43 29.12 -22.93
N ASP A 5 -20.74 29.54 -21.71
CA ASP A 5 -19.92 30.36 -20.84
C ASP A 5 -18.61 29.62 -20.51
N ARG A 6 -17.46 30.24 -20.81
CA ARG A 6 -16.16 29.72 -20.41
C ARG A 6 -16.06 29.94 -18.91
N HIS A 7 -16.00 28.85 -18.14
CA HIS A 7 -15.57 28.92 -16.75
C HIS A 7 -14.17 29.55 -16.72
N ASP A 8 -14.12 30.79 -16.26
CA ASP A 8 -12.89 31.47 -15.87
C ASP A 8 -12.25 30.66 -14.74
N ILE A 9 -11.19 29.91 -15.07
CA ILE A 9 -10.30 29.35 -14.06
C ILE A 9 -9.42 30.50 -13.58
N GLU A 10 -9.80 31.08 -12.44
CA GLU A 10 -8.91 31.94 -11.69
C GLU A 10 -7.68 31.12 -11.26
N HIS A 11 -6.56 31.34 -11.95
CA HIS A 11 -5.24 30.94 -11.50
C HIS A 11 -4.88 31.72 -10.24
N GLY A 12 -4.99 31.08 -9.07
CA GLY A 12 -4.79 31.79 -7.80
C GLY A 12 -4.67 30.91 -6.57
N SER A 13 -3.98 29.76 -6.64
CA SER A 13 -3.33 29.13 -5.50
C SER A 13 -2.37 28.07 -6.04
N SER A 14 -1.08 28.20 -5.76
CA SER A 14 -0.15 27.08 -5.95
C SER A 14 -0.61 25.98 -5.01
N VAL A 15 -1.41 25.03 -5.52
CA VAL A 15 -1.63 23.76 -4.84
C VAL A 15 -0.22 23.20 -4.63
N PRO A 16 0.22 22.95 -3.39
CA PRO A 16 1.51 22.33 -3.18
C PRO A 16 1.55 21.06 -4.02
N ASP A 17 2.70 20.79 -4.66
CA ASP A 17 2.85 19.54 -5.41
C ASP A 17 2.40 18.39 -4.50
N ALA A 18 1.73 17.37 -5.05
CA ALA A 18 1.27 16.24 -4.25
C ALA A 18 2.43 15.64 -3.45
N ALA A 19 3.65 15.71 -3.98
CA ALA A 19 4.90 15.36 -3.33
C ALA A 19 5.25 16.21 -2.08
N ASP A 20 4.90 17.50 -2.07
CA ASP A 20 5.15 18.43 -0.97
C ASP A 20 4.08 18.36 0.15
N SER A 21 3.03 17.56 -0.05
CA SER A 21 2.03 17.31 1.00
C SER A 21 2.57 16.36 2.08
N PRO A 22 2.03 16.38 3.32
CA PRO A 22 2.39 15.39 4.34
C PRO A 22 2.23 13.94 3.86
N TRP A 23 1.21 13.68 3.03
CA TRP A 23 0.97 12.38 2.39
C TRP A 23 2.01 12.03 1.34
N GLY A 24 2.48 13.01 0.55
CA GLY A 24 3.57 12.83 -0.40
C GLY A 24 4.91 12.54 0.27
N ALA A 25 5.21 13.27 1.35
CA ALA A 25 6.38 12.99 2.18
C ALA A 25 6.31 11.59 2.81
N ALA A 26 5.13 11.18 3.32
CA ALA A 26 4.90 9.85 3.85
C ALA A 26 5.03 8.75 2.77
N ALA A 27 4.54 8.99 1.55
CA ALA A 27 4.74 8.08 0.41
C ALA A 27 6.23 7.94 0.06
N GLY A 28 6.97 9.06 0.02
CA GLY A 28 8.41 9.06 -0.23
C GLY A 28 9.19 8.27 0.84
N TRP A 29 8.84 8.42 2.11
CA TRP A 29 9.41 7.64 3.20
C TRP A 29 9.05 6.16 3.10
N LEU A 30 7.76 5.83 2.89
CA LEU A 30 7.28 4.46 2.78
C LEU A 30 7.95 3.73 1.60
N ARG A 31 8.15 4.42 0.47
CA ARG A 31 8.91 3.88 -0.66
C ARG A 31 10.30 3.42 -0.22
N GLY A 32 11.02 4.23 0.56
CA GLY A 32 12.33 3.86 1.10
C GLY A 32 12.25 2.59 1.95
N CYS A 33 11.24 2.50 2.82
CA CYS A 33 11.00 1.28 3.60
C CYS A 33 10.71 0.06 2.72
N ILE A 34 9.93 0.22 1.64
CA ILE A 34 9.61 -0.85 0.67
C ILE A 34 10.87 -1.33 -0.06
N ASP A 35 11.72 -0.39 -0.49
CA ASP A 35 12.98 -0.70 -1.19
C ASP A 35 13.92 -1.55 -0.31
N ASP A 36 13.86 -1.36 1.01
CA ASP A 36 14.66 -2.07 2.02
C ASP A 36 14.07 -3.42 2.48
N ILE A 37 12.86 -3.80 2.05
CA ILE A 37 12.25 -5.09 2.43
C ILE A 37 13.07 -6.24 1.79
N PRO A 38 13.63 -7.18 2.58
CA PRO A 38 14.33 -8.34 2.03
C PRO A 38 13.35 -9.31 1.36
N LEU A 39 13.85 -10.26 0.55
CA LEU A 39 13.02 -11.32 -0.03
C LEU A 39 12.19 -12.02 1.06
N ALA A 40 10.92 -12.28 0.79
CA ALA A 40 9.93 -12.83 1.71
C ALA A 40 9.58 -11.94 2.92
N GLY A 41 10.23 -10.78 3.07
CA GLY A 41 9.89 -9.78 4.06
C GLY A 41 8.52 -9.15 3.79
N VAL A 42 7.87 -8.71 4.86
CA VAL A 42 6.54 -8.10 4.85
C VAL A 42 6.60 -6.78 5.61
N LEU A 43 5.95 -5.76 5.05
CA LEU A 43 5.66 -4.50 5.70
C LEU A 43 4.14 -4.34 5.84
N ASP A 44 3.66 -4.34 7.07
CA ASP A 44 2.27 -4.04 7.39
C ASP A 44 2.13 -2.56 7.74
N VAL A 45 1.06 -1.95 7.24
CA VAL A 45 0.67 -0.56 7.50
C VAL A 45 -0.77 -0.55 8.01
N GLY A 46 -1.03 0.22 9.06
CA GLY A 46 -2.36 0.37 9.65
C GLY A 46 -2.37 1.46 10.71
N PRO A 47 -3.48 1.70 11.42
CA PRO A 47 -3.54 2.73 12.45
C PRO A 47 -2.64 2.38 13.63
N HIS A 48 -1.82 3.31 14.10
CA HIS A 48 -0.84 3.03 15.16
C HIS A 48 -1.46 2.62 16.50
N HIS A 49 -2.74 2.96 16.71
CA HIS A 49 -3.46 2.69 17.96
C HIS A 49 -4.12 1.31 17.99
N VAL A 50 -4.25 0.64 16.85
CA VAL A 50 -4.86 -0.69 16.75
C VAL A 50 -3.81 -1.74 17.02
N ARG A 51 -4.08 -2.66 17.96
CA ARG A 51 -3.23 -3.85 18.17
C ARG A 51 -3.88 -5.10 17.61
N VAL A 52 -3.04 -6.08 17.28
CA VAL A 52 -3.47 -7.40 16.85
C VAL A 52 -4.36 -8.01 17.95
N GLY A 53 -5.63 -8.27 17.62
CA GLY A 53 -6.63 -8.83 18.53
C GLY A 53 -7.65 -7.84 19.11
N ASP A 54 -7.45 -6.52 18.93
CA ASP A 54 -8.36 -5.51 19.48
C ASP A 54 -9.61 -5.29 18.61
N SER A 55 -9.50 -5.47 17.30
CA SER A 55 -10.61 -5.35 16.34
C SER A 55 -10.27 -6.08 15.05
N TYR A 56 -11.28 -6.69 14.43
CA TYR A 56 -11.15 -7.20 13.06
C TYR A 56 -11.41 -6.13 12.02
N ASP A 57 -12.17 -5.06 12.31
CA ASP A 57 -12.48 -4.00 11.35
C ASP A 57 -11.40 -2.91 11.41
N VAL A 58 -10.47 -2.94 10.46
CA VAL A 58 -9.36 -1.99 10.40
C VAL A 58 -8.85 -1.84 8.97
N HIS A 59 -8.74 -0.60 8.50
CA HIS A 59 -8.01 -0.31 7.26
C HIS A 59 -6.55 -0.71 7.43
N CYS A 60 -6.08 -1.66 6.64
CA CYS A 60 -4.68 -2.05 6.62
C CYS A 60 -4.19 -2.30 5.20
N ALA A 61 -2.88 -2.20 5.04
CA ALA A 61 -2.17 -2.54 3.82
C ALA A 61 -1.01 -3.47 4.18
N GLN A 62 -0.76 -4.46 3.33
CA GLN A 62 0.35 -5.39 3.50
C GLN A 62 1.15 -5.44 2.22
N ILE A 63 2.46 -5.21 2.33
CA ILE A 63 3.40 -5.24 1.21
C ILE A 63 4.37 -6.39 1.46
N GLN A 64 4.40 -7.38 0.56
CA GLN A 64 5.34 -8.49 0.65
C GLN A 64 6.32 -8.47 -0.52
N ARG A 65 7.61 -8.62 -0.22
CA ARG A 65 8.66 -8.71 -1.24
C ARG A 65 8.73 -10.12 -1.82
N LEU A 66 8.56 -10.18 -3.13
CA LEU A 66 8.63 -11.38 -3.95
C LEU A 66 10.00 -11.47 -4.66
N GLU A 67 10.23 -12.59 -5.33
CA GLU A 67 11.39 -12.79 -6.21
C GLU A 67 11.41 -11.76 -7.35
N ARG A 68 12.61 -11.59 -7.93
CA ARG A 68 12.86 -10.68 -9.06
C ARG A 68 12.44 -9.23 -8.80
N GLY A 69 12.35 -8.82 -7.54
CA GLY A 69 12.04 -7.44 -7.16
C GLY A 69 10.55 -7.09 -7.20
N ARG A 70 9.67 -8.09 -7.35
CA ARG A 70 8.22 -7.88 -7.35
C ARG A 70 7.72 -7.58 -5.93
N LEU A 71 6.61 -6.88 -5.86
CA LEU A 71 5.91 -6.50 -4.65
C LEU A 71 4.46 -6.97 -4.78
N LEU A 72 3.99 -7.71 -3.78
CA LEU A 72 2.56 -7.98 -3.60
C LEU A 72 2.00 -6.92 -2.65
N LEU A 73 1.10 -6.07 -3.12
CA LEU A 73 0.32 -5.18 -2.26
C LEU A 73 -1.07 -5.79 -2.05
N ARG A 74 -1.50 -5.91 -0.80
CA ARG A 74 -2.85 -6.29 -0.41
C ARG A 74 -3.47 -5.15 0.40
N LEU A 75 -4.73 -4.84 0.13
CA LEU A 75 -5.50 -3.85 0.90
C LEU A 75 -6.70 -4.53 1.55
N SER A 76 -6.99 -4.15 2.79
CA SER A 76 -8.12 -4.71 3.51
C SER A 76 -8.70 -3.73 4.52
N THR A 77 -9.98 -3.90 4.84
CA THR A 77 -10.64 -3.38 6.04
C THR A 77 -10.72 -4.44 7.14
N MET A 78 -9.98 -5.55 7.00
CA MET A 78 -9.81 -6.56 8.03
C MET A 78 -8.35 -6.82 8.34
N LEU A 79 -8.03 -7.22 9.58
CA LEU A 79 -6.68 -7.66 9.94
C LEU A 79 -6.22 -8.81 9.02
N MET A 80 -5.12 -8.59 8.31
CA MET A 80 -4.53 -9.60 7.44
C MET A 80 -3.46 -10.42 8.16
N ILE A 81 -3.41 -11.70 7.84
CA ILE A 81 -2.28 -12.56 8.16
C ILE A 81 -1.25 -12.51 7.02
N ILE A 82 0.01 -12.75 7.35
CA ILE A 82 1.07 -12.93 6.35
C ILE A 82 0.76 -14.23 5.58
N PRO A 83 0.59 -14.18 4.25
CA PRO A 83 0.24 -15.36 3.49
C PRO A 83 1.46 -16.28 3.38
N LEU A 84 1.20 -17.57 3.50
CA LEU A 84 2.19 -18.60 3.20
C LEU A 84 2.09 -18.94 1.72
N LEU A 85 3.07 -18.48 0.94
CA LEU A 85 3.15 -18.71 -0.50
C LEU A 85 3.94 -20.00 -0.79
N ASP A 86 3.52 -20.76 -1.80
CA ASP A 86 4.21 -21.98 -2.27
C ASP A 86 5.55 -21.68 -2.97
N GLY A 87 5.70 -20.45 -3.44
CA GLY A 87 6.94 -19.82 -3.83
C GLY A 87 6.79 -18.30 -3.81
N TYR A 88 7.90 -17.56 -3.77
CA TYR A 88 7.89 -16.11 -3.85
C TYR A 88 7.97 -15.60 -5.29
N ASP A 89 7.79 -16.47 -6.29
CA ASP A 89 7.75 -16.08 -7.69
C ASP A 89 6.31 -15.91 -8.17
N ALA A 90 6.10 -14.97 -9.08
CA ALA A 90 4.80 -14.73 -9.71
C ALA A 90 5.00 -14.47 -11.21
N PRO A 91 5.49 -15.45 -11.98
CA PRO A 91 5.94 -15.24 -13.35
C PRO A 91 4.79 -14.87 -14.29
N ASP A 92 3.61 -15.47 -14.09
CA ASP A 92 2.42 -15.28 -14.93
C ASP A 92 1.53 -14.13 -14.46
N ALA A 93 1.83 -13.53 -13.31
CA ALA A 93 1.06 -12.40 -12.80
C ALA A 93 1.27 -11.17 -13.70
N ARG A 94 0.16 -10.62 -14.20
CA ARG A 94 0.20 -9.32 -14.87
C ARG A 94 0.49 -8.24 -13.84
N LEU A 95 1.52 -7.47 -14.10
CA LEU A 95 1.93 -6.34 -13.27
C LEU A 95 0.90 -5.20 -13.35
N ASP A 96 0.80 -4.44 -12.26
CA ASP A 96 0.04 -3.19 -12.16
C ASP A 96 -1.45 -3.34 -12.51
N CYS A 97 -1.98 -4.55 -12.32
CA CYS A 97 -3.39 -4.89 -12.45
C CYS A 97 -3.97 -5.17 -11.07
N TRP A 98 -5.15 -4.64 -10.79
CA TRP A 98 -5.88 -4.89 -9.55
C TRP A 98 -6.73 -6.17 -9.66
N TYR A 99 -6.61 -7.05 -8.69
CA TYR A 99 -7.34 -8.32 -8.61
C TYR A 99 -8.30 -8.30 -7.42
N HIS A 100 -9.48 -8.88 -7.63
CA HIS A 100 -10.54 -9.04 -6.62
C HIS A 100 -10.97 -10.50 -6.48
N ASP A 101 -10.11 -11.45 -6.86
CA ASP A 101 -10.41 -12.85 -6.66
C ASP A 101 -10.29 -13.25 -5.17
N ASP A 102 -10.84 -14.42 -4.84
CA ASP A 102 -10.91 -14.93 -3.48
C ASP A 102 -9.63 -15.68 -3.05
N LEU A 103 -8.46 -15.35 -3.64
CA LEU A 103 -7.19 -16.01 -3.33
C LEU A 103 -6.78 -15.81 -1.86
N PHE A 104 -7.17 -14.69 -1.25
CA PHE A 104 -6.85 -14.32 0.11
C PHE A 104 -8.13 -13.95 0.88
N GLU A 105 -8.60 -14.82 1.77
CA GLU A 105 -9.88 -14.67 2.48
C GLU A 105 -9.97 -13.38 3.33
N ASP A 106 -8.84 -12.90 3.83
CA ASP A 106 -8.66 -11.71 4.65
C ASP A 106 -8.36 -10.44 3.82
N CYS A 107 -8.26 -10.54 2.49
CA CYS A 107 -7.97 -9.42 1.58
C CYS A 107 -9.24 -8.81 1.01
N THR A 108 -9.96 -8.06 1.83
CA THR A 108 -11.30 -7.57 1.49
C THR A 108 -11.37 -6.56 0.34
N HIS A 109 -10.25 -5.90 -0.01
CA HIS A 109 -10.23 -4.87 -1.06
C HIS A 109 -9.31 -5.22 -2.24
N GLY A 110 -8.86 -6.47 -2.30
CA GLY A 110 -8.07 -6.97 -3.40
C GLY A 110 -6.59 -6.64 -3.31
N TYR A 111 -5.85 -7.06 -4.33
CA TYR A 111 -4.40 -7.00 -4.36
C TYR A 111 -3.88 -6.63 -5.74
N LEU A 112 -2.60 -6.24 -5.79
CA LEU A 112 -1.87 -6.07 -7.02
C LEU A 112 -0.46 -6.63 -6.89
N ILE A 113 0.16 -6.92 -8.03
CA ILE A 113 1.59 -7.23 -8.08
C ILE A 113 2.26 -6.14 -8.92
N SER A 114 3.32 -5.51 -8.41
CA SER A 114 4.05 -4.45 -9.09
C SER A 114 5.57 -4.63 -8.96
N MET A 115 6.30 -3.93 -9.83
CA MET A 115 7.75 -3.71 -9.70
C MET A 115 8.09 -2.30 -9.23
N SER A 116 7.08 -1.43 -9.05
CA SER A 116 7.26 -0.02 -8.71
C SER A 116 6.99 0.22 -7.24
N SER A 117 8.04 0.43 -6.44
CA SER A 117 7.90 0.80 -5.03
C SER A 117 7.23 2.16 -4.85
N SER A 118 7.44 3.11 -5.76
CA SER A 118 6.76 4.40 -5.75
C SER A 118 5.25 4.25 -5.94
N MET A 119 4.82 3.49 -6.95
CA MET A 119 3.39 3.25 -7.19
C MET A 119 2.73 2.56 -6.00
N VAL A 120 3.39 1.54 -5.43
CA VAL A 120 2.88 0.85 -4.24
C VAL A 120 2.75 1.81 -3.06
N ALA A 121 3.76 2.65 -2.79
CA ALA A 121 3.72 3.62 -1.71
C ALA A 121 2.59 4.64 -1.90
N ASP A 122 2.43 5.18 -3.11
CA ASP A 122 1.37 6.13 -3.44
C ASP A 122 -0.03 5.51 -3.26
N LEU A 123 -0.21 4.25 -3.70
CA LEU A 123 -1.47 3.53 -3.54
C LEU A 123 -1.80 3.27 -2.07
N VAL A 124 -0.81 2.94 -1.24
CA VAL A 124 -1.00 2.76 0.21
C VAL A 124 -1.40 4.09 0.85
N MET A 125 -0.74 5.20 0.50
CA MET A 125 -1.12 6.50 1.06
C MET A 125 -2.51 6.94 0.60
N ALA A 126 -2.86 6.74 -0.68
CA ALA A 126 -4.19 7.01 -1.20
C ALA A 126 -5.26 6.14 -0.52
N TRP A 127 -4.96 4.87 -0.23
CA TRP A 127 -5.85 3.98 0.50
C TRP A 127 -6.23 4.54 1.87
N PHE A 128 -5.25 4.96 2.67
CA PHE A 128 -5.54 5.53 3.98
C PHE A 128 -6.20 6.91 3.89
N ARG A 129 -5.68 7.80 3.03
CA ARG A 129 -6.21 9.16 2.89
C ARG A 129 -7.64 9.17 2.33
N ASP A 130 -7.86 8.56 1.17
CA ASP A 130 -9.08 8.73 0.40
C ASP A 130 -10.17 7.74 0.80
N ARG A 131 -9.78 6.51 1.15
CA ARG A 131 -10.73 5.44 1.48
C ARG A 131 -10.88 5.19 2.98
N GLY A 132 -9.78 5.32 3.73
CA GLY A 132 -9.80 5.24 5.19
C GLY A 132 -10.24 6.54 5.87
N GLY A 133 -10.17 7.68 5.17
CA GLY A 133 -10.55 8.99 5.71
C GLY A 133 -9.64 9.51 6.82
N PHE A 134 -8.39 9.02 6.88
CA PHE A 134 -7.40 9.47 7.85
C PHE A 134 -7.01 10.93 7.57
N VAL A 135 -6.83 11.73 8.61
CA VAL A 135 -6.57 13.17 8.49
C VAL A 135 -5.08 13.43 8.31
N SER A 136 -4.24 12.62 8.97
CA SER A 136 -2.78 12.72 8.92
C SER A 136 -2.10 11.36 8.75
N PRO A 137 -0.98 11.27 8.01
CA PRO A 137 -0.15 10.06 7.97
C PRO A 137 0.47 9.69 9.31
N ASP A 138 0.55 10.62 10.28
CA ASP A 138 1.04 10.34 11.65
C ASP A 138 0.10 9.39 12.43
N GLU A 139 -1.12 9.21 11.94
CA GLU A 139 -2.07 8.23 12.48
C GLU A 139 -1.70 6.79 12.13
N LEU A 140 -0.74 6.59 11.21
CA LEU A 140 -0.30 5.29 10.74
C LEU A 140 0.89 4.76 11.55
N GLY A 141 0.87 3.45 11.77
CA GLY A 141 1.97 2.64 12.27
C GLY A 141 2.46 1.69 11.18
N TYR A 142 3.73 1.28 11.32
CA TYR A 142 4.44 0.45 10.35
C TYR A 142 5.12 -0.70 11.09
N CYS A 143 4.96 -1.92 10.59
CA CYS A 143 5.57 -3.11 11.18
C CYS A 143 6.26 -3.94 10.10
N THR A 144 7.57 -4.15 10.24
CA THR A 144 8.34 -5.00 9.33
C THR A 144 8.57 -6.37 9.95
N THR A 145 8.15 -7.41 9.23
CA THR A 145 8.45 -8.81 9.55
C THR A 145 9.43 -9.36 8.52
N VAL A 146 10.52 -9.97 8.98
CA VAL A 146 11.53 -10.58 8.09
C VAL A 146 11.53 -12.10 8.22
N ALA A 147 11.72 -12.79 7.10
CA ALA A 147 11.86 -14.23 7.09
C ALA A 147 13.10 -14.66 7.90
N LYS A 148 12.96 -15.73 8.68
CA LYS A 148 14.09 -16.30 9.42
C LYS A 148 14.88 -17.22 8.50
N GLN A 149 16.19 -16.99 8.40
CA GLN A 149 17.08 -17.97 7.77
C GLN A 149 17.45 -19.06 8.77
N LEU A 150 17.35 -20.31 8.33
CA LEU A 150 17.90 -21.46 9.06
C LEU A 150 19.38 -21.65 8.65
N PRO A 151 20.22 -22.23 9.53
CA PRO A 151 21.61 -22.53 9.17
C PRO A 151 21.70 -23.41 7.91
N GLY A 152 22.47 -22.97 6.92
CA GLY A 152 22.76 -23.73 5.69
C GLY A 152 21.93 -23.35 4.45
N GLY A 153 21.13 -22.29 4.51
CA GLY A 153 20.43 -21.67 3.37
C GLY A 153 20.85 -20.23 3.13
#